data_AF-A0A356N7M5-F1
#
_entry.id   AF-A0A356N7M5-F1
#
_cell.length_a   1.000
_cell.length_b   1.000
_cell.length_c   1.000
_cell.angle_alpha   90.00
_cell.angle_beta   90.00
_cell.angle_gamma   90.00
#
_symmetry.space_group_name_H-M   'P 1'
#
loop_
_entity.id
_entity.type
_entity.pdbx_description
1 polymer ?
#
loop_
_entity_poly.entity_id
_entity_poly.type
_entity_poly.pdbx_seq_one_letter_code
_entity_poly.pdbx_strand_id
1 'polypeptide(L)'
;MGYFKETFKGISWMALLRGSTRGMAVVKVIVLARFLSPSQFGLYGIAILVLGLLEILTETGVNVVLIQEEGKTDEYISTAWVVSILRGIIVSLLILALAPFIASFFSSPTAINLIRLASLIP
;
A
#
# COMPACT_ATOMS: atom_id res chain seq x y z
N MET A 1 26.25 -19.86 21.16
CA MET A 1 25.18 -19.11 21.88
C MET A 1 25.10 -17.61 21.47
N GLY A 2 25.49 -17.23 20.24
CA GLY A 2 25.38 -15.84 19.75
C GLY A 2 24.08 -15.52 19.01
N TYR A 3 23.53 -16.50 18.28
CA TYR A 3 22.35 -16.32 17.42
C TYR A 3 21.09 -15.85 18.16
N PHE A 4 20.92 -16.20 19.44
CA PHE A 4 19.73 -15.82 20.20
C PHE A 4 19.61 -14.30 20.40
N LYS A 5 20.74 -13.59 20.60
CA LYS A 5 20.76 -12.13 20.76
C LYS A 5 20.51 -11.41 19.43
N GLU A 6 21.08 -11.92 18.34
CA GLU A 6 20.91 -11.34 16.99
C GLU A 6 19.48 -11.53 16.47
N THR A 7 18.91 -12.73 16.64
CA THR A 7 17.51 -13.01 16.31
C THR A 7 16.57 -12.12 17.12
N PHE A 8 16.80 -11.96 18.43
CA PHE A 8 15.93 -11.12 19.27
C PHE A 8 16.01 -9.65 18.86
N LYS A 9 17.20 -9.15 18.50
CA LYS A 9 17.39 -7.79 17.97
C LYS A 9 16.65 -7.59 16.65
N GLY A 10 16.75 -8.54 15.71
CA GLY A 10 16.05 -8.50 14.43
C GLY A 10 14.52 -8.53 14.59
N ILE A 11 14.01 -9.42 15.43
CA ILE A 11 12.57 -9.50 15.75
C ILE A 11 12.09 -8.20 16.39
N SER A 12 12.83 -7.66 17.36
CA SER A 12 12.46 -6.42 18.04
C SER A 12 12.42 -5.25 17.06
N TRP A 13 13.39 -5.15 16.15
CA TRP A 13 13.42 -4.13 15.11
C TRP A 13 12.21 -4.23 14.17
N MET A 14 11.92 -5.43 13.66
CA MET A 14 10.78 -5.67 12.78
C MET A 14 9.44 -5.40 13.49
N ALA A 15 9.33 -5.79 14.76
CA ALA A 15 8.15 -5.53 15.58
C ALA A 15 7.93 -4.04 15.81
N LEU A 16 8.99 -3.28 16.13
CA LEU A 16 8.93 -1.83 16.28
C LEU A 16 8.54 -1.15 14.97
N LEU A 17 9.15 -1.54 13.84
CA LEU A 17 8.84 -0.99 12.53
C LEU A 17 7.37 -1.24 12.15
N ARG A 18 6.90 -2.50 12.24
CA ARG A 18 5.51 -2.86 11.92
C ARG A 18 4.51 -2.24 12.90
N GLY A 19 4.84 -2.20 14.18
CA GLY A 19 4.02 -1.56 15.20
C GLY A 19 3.87 -0.06 14.94
N SER A 20 4.96 0.60 14.57
CA SER A 20 4.97 2.03 14.25
C SER A 20 4.13 2.35 13.02
N THR A 21 4.27 1.58 11.92
CA THR A 21 3.48 1.81 10.71
C THR A 21 1.99 1.56 10.94
N ARG A 22 1.62 0.51 11.69
CA ARG A 22 0.22 0.24 12.07
C ARG A 22 -0.32 1.32 13.02
N GLY A 23 0.47 1.77 13.98
CA GLY A 23 0.12 2.87 14.88
C GLY A 23 -0.15 4.17 14.11
N MET A 24 0.72 4.51 13.16
CA MET A 24 0.51 5.66 12.26
C MET A 24 -0.77 5.54 11.44
N ALA A 25 -1.10 4.35 10.94
CA ALA A 25 -2.35 4.11 10.22
C ALA A 25 -3.58 4.37 11.10
N VAL A 26 -3.57 3.92 12.35
CA VAL A 26 -4.66 4.20 13.32
C VAL A 26 -4.77 5.69 13.60
N VAL A 27 -3.65 6.37 13.84
CA VAL A 27 -3.64 7.83 14.07
C VAL A 27 -4.21 8.57 12.86
N LYS A 28 -3.80 8.20 11.64
CA LYS A 28 -4.36 8.76 10.39
C LYS A 28 -5.88 8.64 10.34
N VAL A 29 -6.41 7.46 10.67
CA VAL A 29 -7.87 7.22 10.68
C VAL A 29 -8.56 8.08 11.74
N ILE A 30 -8.02 8.19 12.96
CA ILE A 30 -8.59 9.01 14.03
C ILE A 30 -8.62 10.49 13.61
N VAL A 31 -7.52 10.98 13.05
CA VAL A 31 -7.42 12.37 12.56
C VAL A 31 -8.45 12.61 11.46
N LEU A 32 -8.50 11.74 10.45
CA LEU A 32 -9.47 11.88 9.36
C LEU A 32 -10.92 11.79 9.84
N ALA A 33 -11.24 10.91 10.78
CA ALA A 33 -12.58 10.79 11.35
C ALA A 33 -13.05 12.05 12.10
N ARG A 34 -12.11 12.89 12.58
CA ARG A 34 -12.44 14.20 13.18
C ARG A 34 -12.67 15.30 12.15
N PHE A 35 -11.99 15.26 11.01
CA PHE A 35 -12.09 16.30 9.98
C PHE A 35 -13.13 16.01 8.90
N LEU A 36 -13.38 14.73 8.60
CA LEU A 36 -14.31 14.31 7.57
C LEU A 36 -15.72 14.12 8.15
N SER A 37 -16.71 14.60 7.42
CA SER A 37 -18.11 14.20 7.65
C SER A 37 -18.32 12.70 7.39
N PRO A 38 -19.39 12.08 7.94
CA PRO A 38 -19.67 10.65 7.73
C PRO A 38 -19.75 10.24 6.25
N SER A 39 -20.32 11.09 5.40
CA SER A 39 -20.40 10.84 3.95
C SER A 39 -19.01 10.84 3.29
N GLN A 40 -18.16 11.80 3.63
CA GLN A 40 -16.79 11.87 3.11
C GLN A 40 -15.93 10.70 3.60
N PHE A 41 -16.15 10.25 4.84
CA PHE A 41 -15.46 9.08 5.38
C PHE A 41 -15.86 7.80 4.63
N GLY A 42 -17.13 7.68 4.20
CA GLY A 42 -17.58 6.62 3.32
C GLY A 42 -16.86 6.62 1.96
N LEU A 43 -16.72 7.79 1.32
CA LEU A 43 -15.96 7.93 0.07
C LEU A 43 -14.49 7.52 0.25
N TYR A 44 -13.87 7.95 1.34
CA TYR A 44 -12.50 7.57 1.69
C TYR A 44 -12.36 6.05 1.87
N GLY A 45 -13.32 5.41 2.52
CA GLY A 45 -13.37 3.95 2.68
C GLY A 45 -13.39 3.22 1.35
N ILE A 46 -14.21 3.67 0.39
CA ILE A 46 -14.26 3.10 -0.97
C ILE A 46 -12.89 3.21 -1.65
N ALA A 47 -12.27 4.39 -1.61
CA ALA A 47 -10.96 4.60 -2.24
C ALA A 47 -9.87 3.69 -1.64
N ILE A 48 -9.83 3.55 -0.31
CA ILE A 48 -8.86 2.67 0.36
C ILE A 48 -9.13 1.19 0.09
N LEU A 49 -10.39 0.78 0.04
CA LEU A 49 -10.72 -0.61 -0.27
C LEU A 49 -10.19 -1.00 -1.65
N VAL A 50 -10.40 -0.15 -2.65
CA VAL A 50 -9.91 -0.37 -4.02
C VAL A 50 -8.39 -0.39 -4.07
N LEU A 51 -7.74 0.60 -3.46
CA LEU A 51 -6.28 0.67 -3.37
C LEU A 51 -5.71 -0.60 -2.75
N GLY A 52 -6.19 -0.96 -1.55
CA GLY A 52 -5.69 -2.13 -0.84
C GLY A 52 -5.93 -3.43 -1.61
N LEU A 53 -7.09 -3.58 -2.27
CA LEU A 53 -7.37 -4.75 -3.10
C LEU A 53 -6.38 -4.86 -4.26
N LEU A 54 -6.16 -3.78 -5.02
CA LEU A 54 -5.24 -3.79 -6.15
C LEU A 54 -3.79 -3.94 -5.72
N GLU A 55 -3.39 -3.32 -4.61
CA GLU A 55 -2.06 -3.54 -4.03
C GLU A 55 -1.86 -5.01 -3.70
N ILE A 56 -2.79 -5.66 -2.98
CA ILE A 56 -2.68 -7.08 -2.61
C ILE A 56 -2.63 -7.98 -3.86
N LEU A 57 -3.50 -7.73 -4.85
CA LEU A 57 -3.57 -8.56 -6.06
C LEU A 57 -2.36 -8.42 -6.98
N THR A 58 -1.69 -7.27 -6.96
CA THR A 58 -0.56 -6.97 -7.85
C THR A 58 0.81 -7.08 -7.18
N GLU A 59 0.86 -7.47 -5.91
CA GLU A 59 2.10 -7.61 -5.16
C GLU A 59 3.02 -8.65 -5.82
N THR A 60 4.22 -8.21 -6.21
CA THR A 60 5.14 -9.03 -7.01
C THR A 60 6.12 -9.86 -6.18
N GLY A 61 6.25 -9.58 -4.88
CA GLY A 61 7.20 -10.27 -4.00
C GLY A 61 8.67 -9.95 -4.27
N VAL A 62 8.97 -8.97 -5.14
CA VAL A 62 10.35 -8.58 -5.51
C VAL A 62 11.22 -8.26 -4.29
N ASN A 63 10.66 -7.60 -3.28
CA ASN A 63 11.37 -7.31 -2.03
C ASN A 63 11.76 -8.59 -1.26
N VAL A 64 10.91 -9.62 -1.28
CA VAL A 64 11.20 -10.89 -0.59
C VAL A 64 12.34 -11.61 -1.28
N VAL A 65 12.33 -11.63 -2.62
CA VAL A 65 13.40 -12.24 -3.43
C VAL A 65 14.72 -11.51 -3.21
N LEU A 66 14.74 -10.18 -3.27
CA LEU A 66 15.95 -9.39 -3.03
C LEU A 66 16.56 -9.60 -1.64
N ILE A 67 15.73 -9.77 -0.60
CA ILE A 67 16.19 -10.00 0.78
C ILE A 67 16.77 -11.40 0.95
N GLN A 68 16.26 -12.39 0.20
CA GLN A 68 16.75 -13.77 0.25
C GLN A 68 18.00 -13.99 -0.61
N GLU A 69 18.30 -13.09 -1.54
CA GLU A 69 19.42 -13.26 -2.46
C GLU A 69 20.76 -12.88 -1.81
N GLU A 70 21.63 -13.88 -1.64
CA GLU A 70 22.93 -13.71 -1.00
C GLU A 70 23.98 -13.23 -2.02
N GLY A 71 24.43 -11.98 -1.87
CA GLY A 71 25.64 -11.46 -2.54
C GLY A 71 25.47 -10.95 -3.98
N LYS A 72 24.27 -11.04 -4.57
CA LYS A 72 23.96 -10.48 -5.91
C LYS A 72 22.90 -9.38 -5.90
N THR A 73 22.56 -8.85 -4.74
CA THR A 73 21.53 -7.81 -4.60
C THR A 73 21.79 -6.61 -5.51
N ASP A 74 23.05 -6.19 -5.64
CA ASP A 74 23.45 -5.05 -6.47
C ASP A 74 23.19 -5.28 -7.97
N GLU A 75 23.20 -6.53 -8.42
CA GLU A 75 22.91 -6.89 -9.82
C GLU A 75 21.41 -6.78 -10.13
N TYR A 76 20.56 -7.15 -9.18
CA TYR A 76 19.11 -7.21 -9.38
C TYR A 76 18.36 -5.98 -8.88
N ILE A 77 18.98 -5.11 -8.08
CA ILE A 77 18.32 -3.94 -7.49
C ILE A 77 17.73 -3.00 -8.56
N SER A 78 18.46 -2.78 -9.66
CA SER A 78 17.97 -1.93 -10.77
C SER A 78 16.72 -2.51 -11.42
N THR A 79 16.70 -3.82 -11.67
CA THR A 79 15.52 -4.51 -12.21
C THR A 79 14.35 -4.47 -11.23
N ALA A 80 14.61 -4.66 -9.94
CA ALA A 80 13.59 -4.57 -8.91
C ALA A 80 12.93 -3.19 -8.83
N TRP A 81 13.71 -2.12 -8.97
CA TRP A 81 13.20 -0.75 -9.08
C TRP A 81 12.30 -0.58 -10.31
N VAL A 82 12.76 -1.02 -11.48
CA VAL A 82 11.99 -0.92 -12.73
C VAL A 82 10.67 -1.68 -12.61
N VAL A 83 10.70 -2.92 -12.09
CA VAL A 83 9.48 -3.73 -11.87
C VAL A 83 8.53 -3.03 -10.92
N SER A 84 9.03 -2.42 -9.84
CA SER A 84 8.21 -1.70 -8.87
C SER A 84 7.55 -0.46 -9.46
N ILE A 85 8.29 0.34 -10.24
CA ILE A 85 7.77 1.53 -10.91
C ILE A 85 6.72 1.15 -11.97
N LEU A 86 7.02 0.13 -12.79
CA LEU A 86 6.08 -0.34 -13.81
C LEU A 86 4.79 -0.89 -13.17
N ARG A 87 4.90 -1.63 -12.07
CA ARG A 87 3.74 -2.07 -11.31
C ARG A 87 2.93 -0.89 -10.81
N GLY A 88 3.55 0.11 -10.18
CA GLY A 88 2.87 1.32 -9.71
C GLY A 88 2.08 1.99 -10.82
N ILE A 89 2.72 2.24 -11.97
CA ILE A 89 2.07 2.81 -13.17
C ILE A 89 0.87 1.96 -13.61
N ILE A 90 1.02 0.63 -13.68
CA ILE A 90 -0.08 -0.27 -14.07
C ILE A 90 -1.24 -0.16 -13.08
N VAL A 91 -0.97 -0.19 -11.77
CA VAL A 91 -1.99 -0.08 -10.73
C VAL A 91 -2.70 1.28 -10.80
N SER A 92 -1.96 2.37 -10.97
CA SER A 92 -2.51 3.72 -11.15
C SER A 92 -3.44 3.80 -12.36
N LEU A 93 -3.02 3.25 -13.51
CA LEU A 93 -3.85 3.22 -14.72
C LEU A 93 -5.11 2.37 -14.53
N LEU A 94 -5.00 1.23 -13.86
CA LEU A 94 -6.16 0.39 -13.53
C LEU A 94 -7.15 1.13 -12.63
N ILE A 95 -6.69 1.85 -11.61
CA ILE A 95 -7.56 2.66 -10.74
C ILE A 95 -8.28 3.74 -11.55
N LEU A 96 -7.56 4.47 -12.41
CA LEU A 96 -8.14 5.51 -13.25
C LEU A 96 -9.23 4.96 -14.19
N ALA A 97 -8.95 3.82 -14.83
CA ALA A 97 -9.88 3.17 -15.75
C ALA A 97 -11.11 2.59 -15.03
N LEU A 98 -10.91 1.99 -13.84
CA LEU A 98 -11.97 1.35 -13.06
C LEU A 98 -12.79 2.34 -12.21
N ALA A 99 -12.31 3.56 -11.97
CA ALA A 99 -12.99 4.57 -11.17
C ALA A 99 -14.51 4.74 -11.44
N PRO A 100 -14.99 4.89 -12.70
CA PRO A 100 -16.43 5.01 -12.95
C PRO A 100 -17.21 3.73 -12.62
N PHE A 101 -16.63 2.55 -12.88
CA PHE A 101 -17.26 1.27 -12.57
C PHE A 101 -17.35 1.03 -11.06
N ILE A 102 -16.31 1.39 -10.32
CA ILE A 102 -16.31 1.30 -8.86
C ILE A 102 -17.35 2.26 -8.27
N ALA A 103 -17.40 3.51 -8.76
CA ALA A 103 -18.35 4.49 -8.26
C ALA A 103 -19.81 4.08 -8.51
N SER A 104 -20.09 3.42 -9.65
CA SER A 104 -21.42 2.88 -9.92
C SER A 104 -21.73 1.66 -9.04
N PHE A 105 -20.77 0.76 -8.82
CA PHE A 105 -20.93 -0.40 -7.93
C PHE A 105 -21.31 0.01 -6.51
N PHE A 106 -20.68 1.07 -5.96
CA PHE A 106 -21.00 1.61 -4.65
C PHE A 106 -22.15 2.63 -4.65
N SER A 107 -22.84 2.84 -5.78
CA SER A 107 -23.92 3.82 -5.93
C SER A 107 -23.54 5.24 -5.46
N SER A 108 -22.28 5.62 -5.67
CA SER A 108 -21.71 6.88 -5.17
C SER A 108 -20.92 7.61 -6.25
N PRO A 109 -21.56 8.39 -7.13
CA PRO A 109 -20.90 9.10 -8.23
C PRO A 109 -19.82 10.10 -7.78
N THR A 110 -19.97 10.67 -6.58
CA THR A 110 -18.98 11.59 -5.99
C THR A 110 -17.66 10.90 -5.63
N ALA A 111 -17.62 9.56 -5.56
CA ALA A 111 -16.41 8.80 -5.30
C ALA A 111 -15.43 8.83 -6.48
N ILE A 112 -15.88 9.08 -7.71
CA ILE A 112 -15.05 9.04 -8.93
C ILE A 112 -13.81 9.92 -8.77
N ASN A 113 -13.99 11.17 -8.34
CA ASN A 113 -12.89 12.12 -8.22
C ASN A 113 -11.89 11.68 -7.15
N LEU A 114 -12.37 11.15 -6.02
CA LEU A 114 -11.51 10.68 -4.95
C LEU A 114 -10.73 9.42 -5.35
N ILE A 115 -11.38 8.48 -6.05
CA ILE A 115 -10.73 7.27 -6.58
C ILE A 115 -9.68 7.64 -7.63
N ARG A 116 -9.97 8.61 -8.51
CA ARG A 116 -8.98 9.12 -9.48
C ARG A 116 -7.80 9.80 -8.78
N LEU A 117 -8.04 10.59 -7.73
CA LEU A 117 -6.94 11.17 -6.93
C LEU A 117 -6.11 10.08 -6.24
N ALA A 118 -6.76 9.01 -5.77
CA ALA A 118 -6.09 7.87 -5.16
C ALA A 118 -5.16 7.13 -6.13
N SER A 119 -5.35 7.24 -7.45
CA SER A 119 -4.44 6.62 -8.42
C SER A 119 -3.03 7.20 -8.42
N LEU A 120 -2.78 8.31 -7.73
CA LEU A 120 -1.46 8.91 -7.57
C LEU A 120 -0.66 8.31 -6.40
N ILE A 121 -1.27 7.39 -5.63
CA ILE A 121 -0.65 6.76 -4.46
C ILE A 121 0.27 5.59 -4.83
N PRO A 122 -0.16 4.62 -5.67
CA PRO A 122 0.70 3.52 -6.12
C PRO A 122 1.90 3.98 -6.93
#